data_AF-A0A845CC74-F1
#
_entry.id   AF-A0A845CC74-F1
#
_cell.length_a   1.000
_cell.length_b   1.000
_cell.length_c   1.000
_cell.angle_alpha   90.00
_cell.angle_beta   90.00
_cell.angle_gamma   90.00
#
_symmetry.space_group_name_H-M   'P 1'
#
loop_
_entity.id
_entity.type
_entity.pdbx_description
1 polymer ?
#
loop_
_entity_poly.entity_id
_entity_poly.type
_entity_poly.pdbx_seq_one_letter_code
_entity_poly.pdbx_strand_id
1 'polypeptide(L)'
;PGDDLSKYGLLREDGKGAPLRYTLWLKKKEDAPLEDKSLIIGRFLEEEKRAYGRIEGEKRLFAVKKEDYDKITKTPYFLSERRLLLYAKDTEITEVTARFPDESAMKLERFGVGWRFVSPEGREAEPGNVEDLVGALKDFEREGEAEPGEAPDFKDFIVELSGRDIRHGAWGPFRFADKQGSEFLYMREGGKVYRITKKWNEDKLPRSLKDWEKEEQKEDGAT
;
A
#
# COMPACT_ATOMS: atom_id res chain seq x y z
N PRO A 1 -20.96 -35.90 8.71
CA PRO A 1 -20.36 -34.63 8.22
C PRO A 1 -18.90 -34.51 8.68
N GLY A 2 -17.94 -34.74 7.77
CA GLY A 2 -16.51 -34.61 8.09
C GLY A 2 -15.56 -35.62 7.42
N ASP A 3 -16.07 -36.62 6.70
CA ASP A 3 -15.22 -37.71 6.17
C ASP A 3 -14.41 -37.31 4.93
N ASP A 4 -14.99 -36.45 4.08
CA ASP A 4 -14.25 -35.82 2.98
C ASP A 4 -13.81 -34.42 3.41
N LEU A 5 -12.55 -34.30 3.82
CA LEU A 5 -11.92 -33.05 4.20
C LEU A 5 -11.41 -32.24 2.99
N SER A 6 -11.38 -32.85 1.80
CA SER A 6 -10.88 -32.23 0.57
C SER A 6 -11.83 -31.18 0.03
N LYS A 7 -13.13 -31.40 0.15
CA LYS A 7 -14.15 -30.40 -0.18
C LYS A 7 -14.07 -29.13 0.68
N TYR A 8 -13.47 -29.21 1.86
CA TYR A 8 -13.25 -28.07 2.76
C TYR A 8 -11.87 -27.43 2.57
N GLY A 9 -11.08 -27.91 1.59
CA GLY A 9 -9.70 -27.46 1.37
C GLY A 9 -8.75 -27.81 2.52
N LEU A 10 -9.10 -28.79 3.35
CA LEU A 10 -8.32 -29.21 4.54
C LEU A 10 -7.42 -30.43 4.28
N LEU A 11 -7.51 -31.03 3.09
CA LEU A 11 -6.71 -32.15 2.58
C LEU A 11 -6.74 -32.12 1.04
N ARG A 12 -5.66 -32.46 0.33
CA ARG A 12 -5.72 -32.81 -1.11
C ARG A 12 -4.61 -33.78 -1.51
N GLU A 13 -4.93 -34.67 -2.47
CA GLU A 13 -4.04 -35.67 -3.08
C GLU A 13 -3.12 -35.12 -4.19
N ASP A 14 -3.28 -33.86 -4.64
CA ASP A 14 -2.71 -33.32 -5.89
C ASP A 14 -1.66 -32.21 -5.74
N GLY A 15 -1.26 -31.86 -4.51
CA GLY A 15 -0.07 -31.02 -4.27
C GLY A 15 -0.17 -29.53 -4.63
N LYS A 16 -1.34 -29.00 -5.04
CA LYS A 16 -1.52 -27.56 -5.27
C LYS A 16 -2.28 -26.87 -4.13
N GLY A 17 -1.52 -26.14 -3.30
CA GLY A 17 -2.02 -25.31 -2.20
C GLY A 17 -2.21 -26.09 -0.90
N ALA A 18 -1.16 -26.15 -0.07
CA ALA A 18 -1.22 -26.78 1.24
C ALA A 18 -2.15 -26.00 2.20
N PRO A 19 -2.94 -26.68 3.06
CA PRO A 19 -3.67 -25.98 4.11
C PRO A 19 -2.67 -25.28 5.03
N LEU A 20 -3.05 -24.09 5.50
CA LEU A 20 -2.21 -23.30 6.38
C LEU A 20 -2.28 -23.89 7.79
N ARG A 21 -1.11 -24.09 8.40
CA ARG A 21 -0.96 -24.58 9.77
C ARG A 21 -0.45 -23.47 10.66
N TYR A 22 -1.14 -23.24 11.77
CA TYR A 22 -0.78 -22.25 12.77
C TYR A 22 -0.66 -22.91 14.14
N THR A 23 0.29 -22.45 14.96
CA THR A 23 0.35 -22.80 16.38
C THR A 23 -0.39 -21.74 17.18
N LEU A 24 -1.49 -22.12 17.81
CA LEU A 24 -2.23 -21.30 18.75
C LEU A 24 -1.69 -21.51 20.15
N TRP A 25 -1.33 -20.43 20.83
CA TRP A 25 -0.98 -20.46 22.25
C TRP A 25 -2.18 -20.01 23.06
N LEU A 26 -2.84 -20.95 23.73
CA LEU A 26 -4.08 -20.73 24.46
C LEU A 26 -3.80 -20.68 25.95
N LYS A 27 -4.27 -19.60 26.58
CA LYS A 27 -4.28 -19.48 28.04
C LYS A 27 -5.71 -19.60 28.54
N LYS A 28 -6.05 -20.71 29.20
CA LYS A 28 -7.44 -20.97 29.66
C LYS A 28 -7.90 -20.00 30.76
N LYS A 29 -6.96 -19.52 31.58
CA LYS A 29 -7.15 -18.54 32.67
C LYS A 29 -5.85 -17.76 32.88
N GLU A 30 -5.93 -16.62 33.55
CA GLU A 30 -4.78 -15.72 33.75
C GLU A 30 -3.55 -16.38 34.40
N ASP A 31 -3.73 -17.40 35.25
CA ASP A 31 -2.62 -18.13 35.90
C ASP A 31 -2.37 -19.53 35.32
N ALA A 32 -3.09 -19.91 34.27
CA ALA A 32 -2.90 -21.23 33.65
C ALA A 32 -1.64 -21.27 32.76
N PRO A 33 -0.96 -22.43 32.65
CA PRO A 33 0.09 -22.61 31.65
C PRO A 33 -0.46 -22.39 30.24
N LEU A 34 0.38 -21.85 29.35
CA LEU A 34 0.09 -21.75 27.93
C LEU A 34 0.06 -23.16 27.33
N GLU A 35 -1.06 -23.52 26.70
CA GLU A 35 -1.21 -24.75 25.93
C GLU A 35 -1.10 -24.41 24.45
N ASP A 36 -0.25 -25.11 23.71
CA ASP A 36 -0.20 -24.98 22.27
C ASP A 36 -1.18 -25.94 21.58
N LYS A 37 -1.83 -25.46 20.52
CA LYS A 37 -2.70 -26.25 19.65
C LYS A 37 -2.42 -25.93 18.19
N SER A 38 -2.37 -26.95 17.34
CA SER A 38 -2.25 -26.74 15.89
C SER A 38 -3.62 -26.45 15.28
N LEU A 39 -3.76 -25.29 14.64
CA LEU A 39 -4.90 -24.88 13.85
C LEU A 39 -4.61 -25.12 12.37
N ILE A 40 -5.48 -25.84 11.68
CA ILE A 40 -5.41 -26.09 10.25
C ILE A 40 -6.53 -25.30 9.59
N ILE A 41 -6.21 -24.42 8.64
CA ILE A 41 -7.19 -23.65 7.87
C ILE A 41 -7.01 -23.97 6.38
N GLY A 42 -8.11 -24.32 5.72
CA GLY A 42 -8.14 -24.55 4.29
C GLY A 42 -8.14 -23.25 3.48
N ARG A 43 -8.20 -23.36 2.16
CA ARG A 43 -8.36 -22.19 1.29
C ARG A 43 -9.69 -21.46 1.55
N PHE A 44 -9.73 -20.16 1.27
CA PHE A 44 -10.99 -19.44 1.21
C PHE A 44 -11.82 -19.89 0.00
N LEU A 45 -13.10 -20.16 0.21
CA LEU A 45 -14.05 -20.55 -0.83
C LEU A 45 -14.93 -19.34 -1.15
N GLU A 46 -14.67 -18.70 -2.30
CA GLU A 46 -15.38 -17.48 -2.73
C GLU A 46 -16.89 -17.68 -2.85
N GLU A 47 -17.32 -18.82 -3.40
CA GLU A 47 -18.75 -19.16 -3.56
C GLU A 47 -19.49 -19.22 -2.22
N GLU A 48 -18.82 -19.70 -1.17
CA GLU A 48 -19.39 -19.86 0.17
C GLU A 48 -19.09 -18.67 1.09
N LYS A 49 -18.26 -17.73 0.63
CA LYS A 49 -17.72 -16.59 1.37
C LYS A 49 -17.15 -16.96 2.74
N ARG A 50 -16.45 -18.10 2.81
CA ARG A 50 -15.83 -18.61 4.05
C ARG A 50 -14.67 -19.53 3.75
N ALA A 51 -13.76 -19.66 4.71
CA ALA A 51 -12.85 -20.79 4.80
C ALA A 51 -13.33 -21.75 5.88
N TYR A 52 -12.79 -22.96 5.86
CA TYR A 52 -13.02 -23.94 6.91
C TYR A 52 -11.71 -24.23 7.63
N GLY A 53 -11.79 -24.44 8.93
CA GLY A 53 -10.65 -24.85 9.74
C GLY A 53 -11.00 -25.92 10.76
N ARG A 54 -9.96 -26.52 11.34
CA ARG A 54 -10.04 -27.46 12.46
C ARG A 54 -8.81 -27.35 13.36
N ILE A 55 -8.95 -27.77 14.61
CA ILE A 55 -7.80 -28.06 15.47
C ILE A 55 -7.29 -29.47 15.12
N GLU A 56 -5.98 -29.63 15.01
CA GLU A 56 -5.35 -30.92 14.76
C GLU A 56 -5.69 -31.91 15.88
N GLY A 57 -6.10 -33.13 15.50
CA GLY A 57 -6.62 -34.14 16.44
C GLY A 57 -8.11 -34.00 16.78
N GLU A 58 -8.77 -32.88 16.45
CA GLU A 58 -10.20 -32.69 16.69
C GLU A 58 -11.04 -32.95 15.42
N LYS A 59 -12.27 -33.46 15.61
CA LYS A 59 -13.22 -33.75 14.51
C LYS A 59 -14.05 -32.53 14.10
N ARG A 60 -14.13 -31.52 14.96
CA ARG A 60 -15.02 -30.37 14.76
C ARG A 60 -14.42 -29.41 13.73
N LEU A 61 -15.22 -29.07 12.72
CA LEU A 61 -14.92 -28.00 11.78
C LEU A 61 -15.54 -26.67 12.27
N PHE A 62 -14.87 -25.57 11.99
CA PHE A 62 -15.42 -24.22 12.14
C PHE A 62 -15.30 -23.48 10.82
N ALA A 63 -16.29 -22.61 10.55
CA ALA A 63 -16.23 -21.67 9.45
C ALA A 63 -15.49 -20.41 9.91
N VAL A 64 -14.57 -19.94 9.07
CA VAL A 64 -13.81 -18.71 9.26
C VAL A 64 -14.34 -17.70 8.25
N LYS A 65 -14.83 -16.56 8.73
CA LYS A 65 -15.29 -15.47 7.87
C LYS A 65 -14.11 -14.82 7.16
N LYS A 66 -14.36 -14.11 6.07
CA LYS A 66 -13.32 -13.46 5.25
C LYS A 66 -12.40 -12.56 6.08
N GLU A 67 -12.99 -11.75 6.97
CA GLU A 67 -12.26 -10.79 7.78
C GLU A 67 -11.28 -11.46 8.75
N ASP A 68 -11.67 -12.61 9.32
CA ASP A 68 -10.82 -13.38 10.22
C ASP A 68 -9.80 -14.22 9.44
N TYR A 69 -10.20 -14.75 8.28
CA TYR A 69 -9.33 -15.48 7.39
C TYR A 69 -8.16 -14.60 6.97
N ASP A 70 -8.43 -13.41 6.44
CA ASP A 70 -7.39 -12.48 5.96
C ASP A 70 -6.45 -12.04 7.10
N LYS A 71 -6.95 -11.93 8.34
CA LYS A 71 -6.11 -11.63 9.51
C LYS A 71 -5.17 -12.77 9.86
N ILE A 72 -5.64 -14.02 9.78
CA ILE A 72 -4.86 -15.21 10.13
C ILE A 72 -3.88 -15.57 9.01
N THR A 73 -4.29 -15.40 7.75
CA THR A 73 -3.49 -15.73 6.56
C THR A 73 -2.60 -14.60 6.08
N LYS A 74 -2.31 -13.63 6.96
CA LYS A 74 -1.29 -12.62 6.72
C LYS A 74 0.03 -13.32 6.41
N THR A 75 0.50 -13.15 5.18
CA THR A 75 1.80 -13.65 4.73
C THR A 75 2.93 -12.87 5.39
N PRO A 76 4.19 -13.36 5.39
CA PRO A 76 5.36 -12.60 5.86
C PRO A 76 5.44 -11.18 5.26
N TYR A 77 4.93 -10.98 4.05
CA TYR A 77 4.75 -9.67 3.44
C TYR A 77 3.94 -8.68 4.31
N PHE A 78 2.86 -9.12 4.96
CA PHE A 78 2.07 -8.29 5.89
C PHE A 78 2.79 -8.01 7.22
N LEU A 79 3.87 -8.74 7.51
CA LEU A 79 4.76 -8.51 8.65
C LEU A 79 6.01 -7.71 8.25
N SER A 80 6.26 -7.55 6.94
CA SER A 80 7.34 -6.72 6.43
C SER A 80 6.96 -5.25 6.44
N GLU A 81 7.95 -4.37 6.39
CA GLU A 81 7.70 -2.94 6.20
C GLU A 81 7.04 -2.71 4.83
N ARG A 82 5.84 -2.13 4.86
CA ARG A 82 5.00 -1.92 3.66
C ARG A 82 4.96 -0.46 3.23
N ARG A 83 5.42 0.46 4.07
CA ARG A 83 5.45 1.88 3.76
C ARG A 83 6.42 2.16 2.63
N LEU A 84 6.03 3.10 1.78
CA LEU A 84 6.85 3.53 0.66
C LEU A 84 8.12 4.24 1.15
N LEU A 85 7.97 5.13 2.12
CA LEU A 85 9.06 5.86 2.75
C LEU A 85 9.00 5.72 4.28
N LEU A 86 10.17 5.73 4.90
CA LEU A 86 10.33 5.74 6.34
C LEU A 86 11.01 7.04 6.78
N TYR A 87 10.25 7.93 7.39
CA TYR A 87 10.78 9.08 8.11
C TYR A 87 9.92 9.35 9.34
N ALA A 88 10.56 9.87 10.38
CA ALA A 88 9.90 10.12 11.66
C ALA A 88 9.11 11.43 11.66
N LYS A 89 9.55 12.41 10.87
CA LYS A 89 8.95 13.74 10.78
C LYS A 89 8.98 14.22 9.34
N ASP A 90 7.94 14.91 8.92
CA ASP A 90 7.80 15.45 7.56
C ASP A 90 8.91 16.46 7.20
N THR A 91 9.54 17.06 8.22
CA THR A 91 10.72 17.91 8.11
C THR A 91 11.99 17.17 7.66
N GLU A 92 11.98 15.83 7.70
CA GLU A 92 13.12 15.02 7.23
C GLU A 92 13.15 14.93 5.71
N ILE A 93 12.02 15.17 5.02
CA ILE A 93 11.99 15.30 3.56
C ILE A 93 12.49 16.69 3.17
N THR A 94 13.57 16.73 2.41
CA THR A 94 14.29 17.96 2.04
C THR A 94 14.15 18.33 0.58
N GLU A 95 13.87 17.34 -0.28
CA GLU A 95 13.68 17.55 -1.72
C GLU A 95 12.54 16.66 -2.20
N VAL A 96 11.68 17.22 -3.05
CA VAL A 96 10.64 16.48 -3.79
C VAL A 96 10.73 16.91 -5.25
N THR A 97 10.76 15.93 -6.15
CA THR A 97 10.69 16.11 -7.58
C THR A 97 9.49 15.33 -8.10
N ALA A 98 8.62 16.00 -8.84
CA ALA A 98 7.52 15.38 -9.56
C ALA A 98 7.73 15.56 -11.07
N ARG A 99 7.60 14.48 -11.84
CA ARG A 99 7.58 14.50 -13.31
C ARG A 99 6.23 14.00 -13.79
N PHE A 100 5.71 14.63 -14.83
CA PHE A 100 4.39 14.35 -15.39
C PHE A 100 4.50 13.77 -16.82
N PRO A 101 3.42 13.19 -17.36
CA PRO A 101 3.43 12.59 -18.71
C PRO A 101 3.72 13.55 -19.84
N ASP A 102 3.39 14.83 -19.67
CA ASP A 102 3.64 15.91 -20.63
C ASP A 102 5.09 16.44 -20.59
N GLU A 103 5.98 15.70 -19.94
CA GLU A 103 7.39 16.03 -19.69
C GLU A 103 7.59 17.25 -18.79
N SER A 104 6.53 17.87 -18.29
CA SER A 104 6.66 18.90 -17.27
C SER A 104 7.21 18.27 -15.98
N ALA A 105 8.05 19.04 -15.31
CA ALA A 105 8.70 18.61 -14.09
C ALA A 105 8.77 19.77 -13.12
N MET A 106 8.71 19.44 -11.85
CA MET A 106 8.94 20.36 -10.77
C MET A 106 9.91 19.78 -9.77
N LYS A 107 10.77 20.64 -9.24
CA LYS A 107 11.69 20.34 -8.15
C LYS A 107 11.47 21.35 -7.05
N LEU A 108 11.19 20.86 -5.84
CA LEU A 108 11.07 21.66 -4.64
C LEU A 108 12.12 21.26 -3.63
N GLU A 109 12.62 22.26 -2.92
CA GLU A 109 13.51 22.09 -1.78
C GLU A 109 12.90 22.74 -0.56
N ARG A 110 13.08 22.09 0.59
CA ARG A 110 12.66 22.63 1.87
C ARG A 110 13.59 23.79 2.25
N PHE A 111 13.02 24.94 2.55
CA PHE A 111 13.75 26.15 2.95
C PHE A 111 13.14 26.74 4.23
N GLY A 112 13.87 26.62 5.34
CA GLY A 112 13.37 27.00 6.66
C GLY A 112 12.15 26.15 7.05
N VAL A 113 11.00 26.80 7.24
CA VAL A 113 9.75 26.13 7.61
C VAL A 113 8.90 25.71 6.40
N GLY A 114 9.21 26.18 5.19
CA GLY A 114 8.38 25.96 3.99
C GLY A 114 9.10 25.28 2.84
N TRP A 115 8.45 25.29 1.68
CA TRP A 115 8.94 24.71 0.42
C TRP A 115 9.18 25.81 -0.62
N ARG A 116 10.23 25.67 -1.41
CA ARG A 116 10.57 26.57 -2.52
C ARG A 116 10.75 25.79 -3.81
N PHE A 117 10.25 26.32 -4.92
CA PHE A 117 10.61 25.85 -6.25
C PHE A 117 12.09 26.10 -6.55
N VAL A 118 12.78 25.03 -6.90
CA VAL A 118 14.08 25.08 -7.57
C VAL A 118 13.86 25.10 -9.08
N SER A 119 12.85 24.38 -9.57
CA SER A 119 12.49 24.35 -10.98
C SER A 119 10.99 24.06 -11.14
N PRO A 120 10.28 24.73 -12.06
CA PRO A 120 10.73 25.88 -12.85
C PRO A 120 11.04 27.10 -11.96
N GLU A 121 12.04 27.90 -12.35
CA GLU A 121 12.41 29.10 -11.59
C GLU A 121 11.28 30.16 -11.62
N GLY A 122 11.22 30.99 -10.58
CA GLY A 122 10.29 32.13 -10.51
C GLY A 122 8.83 31.78 -10.18
N ARG A 123 8.54 30.52 -9.81
CA ARG A 123 7.21 30.10 -9.37
C ARG A 123 7.14 29.95 -7.85
N GLU A 124 5.95 30.19 -7.28
CA GLU A 124 5.68 29.94 -5.86
C GLU A 124 4.86 28.67 -5.66
N ALA A 125 5.34 27.82 -4.74
CA ALA A 125 4.66 26.58 -4.40
C ALA A 125 3.46 26.91 -3.51
N GLU A 126 2.34 26.22 -3.77
CA GLU A 126 1.23 26.15 -2.83
C GLU A 126 1.66 25.28 -1.65
N PRO A 127 2.03 25.86 -0.49
CA PRO A 127 2.70 25.12 0.57
C PRO A 127 1.85 23.98 1.12
N GLY A 128 0.52 24.18 1.16
CA GLY A 128 -0.42 23.17 1.65
C GLY A 128 -0.38 21.89 0.82
N ASN A 129 -0.31 21.98 -0.51
CA ASN A 129 -0.36 20.80 -1.38
C ASN A 129 0.95 19.99 -1.32
N VAL A 130 2.08 20.67 -1.14
CA VAL A 130 3.38 20.01 -0.98
C VAL A 130 3.47 19.34 0.39
N GLU A 131 3.00 20.00 1.45
CA GLU A 131 2.93 19.41 2.79
C GLU A 131 1.99 18.21 2.85
N ASP A 132 0.85 18.28 2.16
CA ASP A 132 -0.10 17.17 2.06
C ASP A 132 0.52 15.95 1.37
N LEU A 133 1.26 16.13 0.26
CA LEU A 133 1.98 15.02 -0.37
C LEU A 133 3.05 14.47 0.59
N VAL A 134 3.86 15.34 1.19
CA VAL A 134 4.92 14.92 2.11
C VAL A 134 4.33 14.25 3.36
N GLY A 135 3.13 14.59 3.79
CA GLY A 135 2.40 13.85 4.81
C GLY A 135 1.98 12.47 4.30
N ALA A 136 1.45 12.39 3.07
CA ALA A 136 0.92 11.16 2.48
C ALA A 136 2.00 10.12 2.13
N LEU A 137 3.22 10.52 1.78
CA LEU A 137 4.27 9.59 1.32
C LEU A 137 4.65 8.51 2.36
N LYS A 138 4.56 8.81 3.66
CA LYS A 138 4.76 7.81 4.75
C LYS A 138 3.55 6.91 4.98
N ASP A 139 2.37 7.35 4.54
CA ASP A 139 1.11 6.62 4.69
C ASP A 139 0.83 5.72 3.47
N PHE A 140 1.57 5.90 2.38
CA PHE A 140 1.51 5.02 1.22
C PHE A 140 2.04 3.64 1.59
N GLU A 141 1.14 2.66 1.66
CA GLU A 141 1.47 1.26 1.90
C GLU A 141 1.29 0.41 0.64
N ARG A 142 2.29 -0.44 0.40
CA ARG A 142 2.24 -1.46 -0.65
C ARG A 142 1.31 -2.59 -0.20
N GLU A 143 0.21 -2.83 -0.89
CA GLU A 143 -0.71 -3.97 -0.67
C GLU A 143 -0.13 -5.30 -1.17
N GLY A 144 0.78 -5.24 -2.13
CA GLY A 144 1.47 -6.41 -2.69
C GLY A 144 2.13 -6.05 -4.01
N GLU A 145 2.95 -6.97 -4.53
CA GLU A 145 3.36 -6.91 -5.94
C GLU A 145 2.12 -7.19 -6.82
N ALA A 146 2.04 -6.51 -7.96
CA ALA A 146 0.96 -6.72 -8.93
C ALA A 146 1.23 -7.97 -9.76
N GLU A 147 0.20 -8.74 -10.05
CA GLU A 147 0.30 -9.92 -10.90
C GLU A 147 0.52 -9.52 -12.38
N PRO A 148 1.12 -10.39 -13.21
CA PRO A 148 1.27 -10.13 -14.64
C PRO A 148 -0.06 -9.78 -15.32
N GLY A 149 -0.12 -8.62 -15.97
CA GLY A 149 -1.32 -8.11 -16.65
C GLY A 149 -2.33 -7.38 -15.75
N GLU A 150 -2.10 -7.32 -14.43
CA GLU A 150 -2.95 -6.59 -13.50
C GLU A 150 -2.77 -5.07 -13.67
N ALA A 151 -1.52 -4.60 -13.75
CA ALA A 151 -1.18 -3.19 -13.87
C ALA A 151 -1.41 -2.60 -15.28
N PRO A 152 -1.65 -1.28 -15.41
CA PRO A 152 -1.72 -0.60 -16.70
C PRO A 152 -0.34 -0.45 -17.36
N ASP A 153 -0.31 0.02 -18.61
CA ASP A 153 0.93 0.52 -19.22
C ASP A 153 1.35 1.82 -18.51
N PHE A 154 2.60 1.88 -18.05
CA PHE A 154 3.17 3.04 -17.36
C PHE A 154 3.60 4.18 -18.30
N LYS A 155 3.18 4.14 -19.56
CA LYS A 155 3.24 5.31 -20.47
C LYS A 155 2.22 6.37 -20.07
N ASP A 156 1.04 5.96 -19.63
CA ASP A 156 -0.05 6.84 -19.18
C ASP A 156 -0.04 6.99 -17.64
N PHE A 157 1.14 7.22 -17.09
CA PHE A 157 1.31 7.38 -15.64
C PHE A 157 0.68 8.69 -15.16
N ILE A 158 0.43 8.83 -13.87
CA ILE A 158 -0.09 10.06 -13.25
C ILE A 158 1.08 10.99 -12.96
N VAL A 159 2.05 10.47 -12.20
CA VAL A 159 3.23 11.21 -11.75
C VAL A 159 4.37 10.24 -11.46
N GLU A 160 5.59 10.68 -11.68
CA GLU A 160 6.79 10.05 -11.15
C GLU A 160 7.39 10.92 -10.05
N LEU A 161 7.45 10.37 -8.83
CA LEU A 161 7.96 11.05 -7.65
C LEU A 161 9.36 10.55 -7.29
N SER A 162 10.24 11.47 -6.94
CA SER A 162 11.57 11.19 -6.40
C SER A 162 11.99 12.31 -5.45
N GLY A 163 13.05 12.13 -4.68
CA GLY A 163 13.49 13.19 -3.80
C GLY A 163 14.60 12.76 -2.85
N ARG A 164 14.73 13.54 -1.76
CA ARG A 164 15.70 13.27 -0.70
C ARG A 164 15.10 13.43 0.68
N ASP A 165 15.60 12.63 1.59
CA ASP A 165 15.44 12.81 3.03
C ASP A 165 16.80 12.80 3.75
N ILE A 166 16.81 13.33 4.98
CA ILE A 166 18.03 13.51 5.78
C ILE A 166 18.64 12.18 6.21
N ARG A 167 17.84 11.12 6.42
CA ARG A 167 18.29 9.86 7.02
C ARG A 167 18.68 8.81 5.99
N HIS A 168 17.85 8.63 4.97
CA HIS A 168 17.99 7.57 3.98
C HIS A 168 18.52 8.08 2.63
N GLY A 169 18.62 9.40 2.46
CA GLY A 169 19.20 10.01 1.27
C GLY A 169 18.19 10.06 0.13
N ALA A 170 18.61 9.66 -1.07
CA ALA A 170 17.74 9.74 -2.25
C ALA A 170 16.73 8.59 -2.28
N TRP A 171 15.49 8.90 -2.66
CA TRP A 171 14.41 7.93 -2.82
C TRP A 171 13.70 8.10 -4.17
N GLY A 172 12.96 7.07 -4.58
CA GLY A 172 12.38 6.97 -5.92
C GLY A 172 13.42 6.60 -7.00
N PRO A 173 13.03 6.66 -8.28
CA PRO A 173 11.74 7.13 -8.78
C PRO A 173 10.60 6.14 -8.53
N PHE A 174 9.47 6.67 -8.07
CA PHE A 174 8.20 5.97 -7.91
C PHE A 174 7.24 6.47 -8.98
N ARG A 175 6.95 5.64 -9.98
CA ARG A 175 6.01 6.02 -11.03
C ARG A 175 4.64 5.47 -10.71
N PHE A 176 3.66 6.35 -10.53
CA PHE A 176 2.28 6.00 -10.19
C PHE A 176 1.40 6.00 -11.43
N ALA A 177 0.54 5.01 -11.57
CA ALA A 177 -0.45 4.90 -12.64
C ALA A 177 -1.78 4.42 -12.08
N ASP A 178 -2.86 4.86 -12.72
CA ASP A 178 -4.21 4.39 -12.44
C ASP A 178 -4.71 3.46 -13.54
N LYS A 179 -5.59 2.54 -13.18
CA LYS A 179 -6.31 1.68 -14.12
C LYS A 179 -7.80 1.82 -13.87
N GLN A 180 -8.54 2.19 -14.91
CA GLN A 180 -9.98 2.34 -14.82
C GLN A 180 -10.65 1.05 -14.30
N GLY A 181 -11.53 1.20 -13.30
CA GLY A 181 -12.22 0.08 -12.66
C GLY A 181 -11.39 -0.69 -11.63
N SER A 182 -10.13 -0.32 -11.41
CA SER A 182 -9.31 -0.88 -10.33
C SER A 182 -9.57 -0.17 -9.00
N GLU A 183 -9.53 -0.93 -7.91
CA GLU A 183 -9.48 -0.41 -6.53
C GLU A 183 -8.05 -0.01 -6.09
N PHE A 184 -7.07 -0.26 -6.96
CA PHE A 184 -5.65 0.00 -6.71
C PHE A 184 -5.11 1.08 -7.63
N LEU A 185 -4.25 1.93 -7.06
CA LEU A 185 -3.17 2.60 -7.78
C LEU A 185 -2.02 1.62 -7.95
N TYR A 186 -1.29 1.75 -9.05
CA TYR A 186 -0.11 0.95 -9.33
C TYR A 186 1.12 1.83 -9.24
N MET A 187 2.13 1.38 -8.50
CA MET A 187 3.39 2.08 -8.37
C MET A 187 4.52 1.20 -8.89
N ARG A 188 5.27 1.71 -9.87
CA ARG A 188 6.48 1.08 -10.37
C ARG A 188 7.70 1.66 -9.68
N GLU A 189 8.53 0.75 -9.17
CA GLU A 189 9.85 1.04 -8.60
C GLU A 189 10.83 0.02 -9.19
N GLY A 190 11.78 0.51 -10.00
CA GLY A 190 12.69 -0.34 -10.76
C GLY A 190 11.94 -1.33 -11.68
N GLY A 191 12.21 -2.63 -11.48
CA GLY A 191 11.61 -3.72 -12.27
C GLY A 191 10.28 -4.25 -11.73
N LYS A 192 9.80 -3.74 -10.59
CA LYS A 192 8.62 -4.26 -9.90
C LYS A 192 7.45 -3.28 -9.95
N VAL A 193 6.24 -3.83 -9.86
CA VAL A 193 5.02 -3.05 -9.77
C VAL A 193 4.29 -3.46 -8.51
N TYR A 194 3.88 -2.48 -7.71
CA TYR A 194 3.17 -2.67 -6.46
C TYR A 194 1.78 -2.08 -6.55
N ARG A 195 0.86 -2.66 -5.79
CA ARG A 195 -0.50 -2.16 -5.59
C ARG A 195 -0.54 -1.28 -4.37
N ILE A 196 -1.27 -0.17 -4.46
CA ILE A 196 -1.51 0.76 -3.37
C ILE A 196 -3.01 1.02 -3.36
N THR A 197 -3.65 0.96 -2.19
CA THR A 197 -5.10 1.17 -2.06
C THR A 197 -5.50 2.54 -2.63
N LYS A 198 -6.34 2.59 -3.66
CA LYS A 198 -6.67 3.83 -4.37
C LYS A 198 -7.48 4.82 -3.53
N LYS A 199 -8.47 4.30 -2.79
CA LYS A 199 -9.47 5.07 -2.02
C LYS A 199 -8.89 6.19 -1.13
N TRP A 200 -7.68 6.00 -0.60
CA TRP A 200 -7.07 6.93 0.34
C TRP A 200 -5.93 7.75 -0.25
N ASN A 201 -5.49 7.41 -1.47
CA ASN A 201 -4.22 7.88 -2.02
C ASN A 201 -4.38 8.62 -3.35
N GLU A 202 -5.49 8.42 -4.08
CA GLU A 202 -5.70 9.04 -5.40
C GLU A 202 -5.65 10.56 -5.37
N ASP A 203 -6.30 11.18 -4.39
CA ASP A 203 -6.37 12.65 -4.27
C ASP A 203 -5.09 13.26 -3.68
N LYS A 204 -4.14 12.44 -3.25
CA LYS A 204 -2.86 12.88 -2.66
C LYS A 204 -1.74 13.01 -3.69
N LEU A 205 -1.93 12.43 -4.88
CA LEU A 205 -0.97 12.53 -5.96
C LEU A 205 -1.23 13.79 -6.79
N PRO A 206 -0.21 14.61 -7.08
CA PRO A 206 -0.35 15.65 -8.08
C PRO A 206 -0.59 15.00 -9.44
N ARG A 207 -1.47 15.61 -10.24
CA ARG A 207 -1.76 15.22 -11.61
C ARG A 207 -1.17 16.19 -12.62
N SER A 208 -0.87 17.40 -12.19
CA SER A 208 -0.24 18.42 -13.01
C SER A 208 0.65 19.34 -12.20
N LEU A 209 1.52 20.07 -12.89
CA LEU A 209 2.36 21.09 -12.27
C LEU A 209 1.51 22.17 -11.58
N LYS A 210 0.36 22.55 -12.17
CA LYS A 210 -0.55 23.57 -11.63
C LYS A 210 -1.12 23.22 -10.26
N ASP A 211 -1.22 21.93 -9.94
CA ASP A 211 -1.79 21.49 -8.67
C ASP A 211 -0.97 22.00 -7.48
N TRP A 212 0.29 22.38 -7.68
CA TRP A 212 1.19 22.86 -6.64
C TRP A 212 1.63 24.30 -6.84
N GLU A 213 1.01 25.03 -7.76
CA GLU A 213 1.26 26.46 -7.93
C GLU A 213 0.24 27.25 -7.13
N LYS A 214 0.68 28.34 -6.49
CA LYS A 214 -0.28 29.33 -6.01
C LYS A 214 -1.06 29.89 -7.20
N GLU A 215 -2.38 29.96 -7.10
CA GLU A 215 -3.18 30.73 -8.04
C GLU A 215 -2.79 32.20 -7.95
N GLU A 216 -2.39 32.81 -9.07
CA GLU A 216 -2.30 34.27 -9.15
C GLU A 216 -3.70 34.85 -8.94
N GLN A 217 -3.94 35.46 -7.79
CA GLN A 217 -5.08 36.34 -7.63
C GLN A 217 -4.90 37.50 -8.60
N LYS A 218 -5.68 37.52 -9.68
CA LYS A 218 -5.87 38.75 -10.45
C LYS A 218 -6.49 39.76 -9.51
N GLU A 219 -5.70 40.75 -9.08
CA GLU A 219 -6.25 42.00 -8.61
C GLU A 219 -7.09 42.57 -9.77
N ASP A 220 -8.41 42.37 -9.70
CA ASP A 220 -9.34 43.15 -10.49
C ASP A 220 -9.10 44.62 -10.10
N GLY A 221 -8.38 45.33 -10.97
CA GLY A 221 -8.21 46.76 -10.91
C GLY A 221 -9.58 47.43 -10.97
N ALA A 222 -10.16 47.73 -9.81
CA ALA A 222 -11.22 48.70 -9.69
C ALA A 222 -10.59 50.09 -9.89
N THR A 223 -10.82 50.62 -11.10
CA THR A 223 -10.51 51.98 -11.53
C THR A 223 -11.44 52.98 -10.87
#